data_AF-T1CS36-F1
#
_entry.id   AF-T1CS36-F1
#
_cell.length_a   1.000
_cell.length_b   1.000
_cell.length_c   1.000
_cell.angle_alpha   90.00
_cell.angle_beta   90.00
_cell.angle_gamma   90.00
#
_symmetry.space_group_name_H-M   'P 1'
#
loop_
_entity.id
_entity.type
_entity.pdbx_description
1 polymer ?
#
loop_
_entity_poly.entity_id
_entity_poly.type
_entity_poly.pdbx_seq_one_letter_code
_entity_poly.pdbx_strand_id
1 'polypeptide(L)'
;FDVGGTVARALERFARSPAPYCGSEDPMAAGNGSIMRLCPVPLYFRRDPKRAMARSADSSRTTHATATALDACRYLGGLIVGALQGRSKEELLAARFTPVAGAYDREPLCEEVERVARGSFKERMPPREINGGGYVVDSLESALWAFFHGATFLGGLYLAV
;
A
#
# COMPACT_ATOMS: atom_id res chain seq x y z
N PHE A 1 -19.66 8.76 -10.42
CA PHE A 1 -19.06 7.40 -10.44
C PHE A 1 -17.79 7.47 -11.26
N ASP A 2 -16.73 6.77 -10.86
CA ASP A 2 -15.40 6.81 -11.50
C ASP A 2 -14.75 5.41 -11.50
N VAL A 3 -13.99 5.09 -12.54
CA VAL A 3 -13.19 3.86 -12.67
C VAL A 3 -11.87 4.18 -13.35
N GLY A 4 -10.76 3.96 -12.63
CA GLY A 4 -9.42 4.21 -13.18
C GLY A 4 -9.10 3.30 -14.37
N GLY A 5 -8.36 3.82 -15.35
CA GLY A 5 -8.04 3.11 -16.59
C GLY A 5 -7.35 1.75 -16.39
N THR A 6 -6.46 1.62 -15.39
CA THR A 6 -5.82 0.34 -15.06
C THR A 6 -6.84 -0.70 -14.57
N VAL A 7 -7.83 -0.28 -13.75
CA VAL A 7 -8.91 -1.16 -13.29
C VAL A 7 -9.80 -1.57 -14.46
N ALA A 8 -10.22 -0.62 -15.29
CA ALA A 8 -11.06 -0.89 -16.46
C ALA A 8 -10.43 -1.94 -17.39
N ARG A 9 -9.16 -1.77 -17.74
CA ARG A 9 -8.42 -2.73 -18.60
C ARG A 9 -8.30 -4.12 -17.96
N ALA A 10 -8.08 -4.20 -16.65
CA ALA A 10 -8.00 -5.48 -15.96
C ALA A 10 -9.37 -6.22 -15.95
N LEU A 11 -10.46 -5.48 -15.78
CA LEU A 11 -11.82 -6.04 -15.88
C LEU A 11 -12.14 -6.50 -17.30
N GLU A 12 -11.73 -5.75 -18.32
CA GLU A 12 -11.86 -6.18 -19.73
C GLU A 12 -11.07 -7.48 -20.00
N ARG A 13 -9.85 -7.58 -19.47
CA ARG A 13 -9.05 -8.82 -19.57
C ARG A 13 -9.76 -9.99 -18.90
N PHE A 14 -10.28 -9.79 -17.68
CA PHE A 14 -11.03 -10.81 -16.95
C PHE A 14 -12.28 -11.27 -17.70
N ALA A 15 -13.04 -10.34 -18.27
CA ALA A 15 -14.26 -10.64 -19.03
C ALA A 15 -13.96 -11.47 -20.30
N ARG A 16 -12.81 -11.24 -20.95
CA ARG A 16 -12.38 -12.01 -22.13
C ARG A 16 -11.78 -13.37 -21.78
N SER A 17 -11.00 -13.43 -20.69
CA SER A 17 -10.30 -14.62 -20.23
C SER A 17 -10.31 -14.66 -18.71
N PRO A 18 -11.27 -15.39 -18.09
CA PRO A 18 -11.41 -15.42 -16.64
C PRO A 18 -10.19 -16.05 -15.95
N ALA A 19 -9.32 -15.19 -15.42
CA ALA A 19 -8.18 -15.55 -14.61
C ALA A 19 -8.20 -14.72 -13.31
N PRO A 20 -7.76 -15.25 -12.16
CA PRO A 20 -7.82 -14.52 -10.90
C PRO A 20 -6.92 -13.27 -10.89
N TYR A 21 -5.88 -13.24 -11.72
CA TYR A 21 -4.91 -12.15 -11.80
C TYR A 21 -4.89 -11.57 -13.21
N CYS A 22 -5.48 -10.38 -13.37
CA CYS A 22 -5.58 -9.68 -14.64
C CYS A 22 -4.84 -8.34 -14.66
N GLY A 23 -4.08 -8.03 -13.59
CA GLY A 23 -3.34 -6.78 -13.49
C GLY A 23 -2.26 -6.60 -14.55
N SER A 24 -1.96 -5.34 -14.86
CA SER A 24 -0.86 -5.00 -15.75
C SER A 24 0.47 -5.01 -14.98
N GLU A 25 1.51 -5.58 -15.59
CA GLU A 25 2.90 -5.52 -15.11
C GLU A 25 3.67 -4.33 -15.69
N ASP A 26 3.08 -3.59 -16.63
CA ASP A 26 3.63 -2.36 -17.20
C ASP A 26 3.95 -1.35 -16.07
N PRO A 27 5.20 -0.88 -15.93
CA PRO A 27 5.58 0.10 -14.91
C PRO A 27 4.69 1.36 -14.88
N MET A 28 4.14 1.77 -16.02
CA MET A 28 3.24 2.93 -16.12
C MET A 28 1.83 2.67 -15.54
N ALA A 29 1.53 1.44 -15.15
CA ALA A 29 0.26 1.04 -14.55
C ALA A 29 0.29 0.99 -13.02
N ALA A 30 1.32 1.56 -12.37
CA ALA A 30 1.49 1.59 -10.91
C ALA A 30 0.57 2.61 -10.19
N GLY A 31 -0.72 2.60 -10.55
CA GLY A 31 -1.74 3.43 -9.93
C GLY A 31 -2.12 2.98 -8.51
N ASN A 32 -2.74 3.86 -7.74
CA ASN A 32 -3.19 3.64 -6.36
C ASN A 32 -4.50 2.83 -6.25
N GLY A 33 -5.06 2.38 -7.38
CA GLY A 33 -6.38 1.74 -7.42
C GLY A 33 -6.46 0.43 -6.64
N SER A 34 -5.34 -0.29 -6.47
CA SER A 34 -5.29 -1.48 -5.60
C SER A 34 -5.13 -1.15 -4.12
N ILE A 35 -4.27 -0.19 -3.77
CA ILE A 35 -4.00 0.14 -2.37
C ILE A 35 -5.21 0.78 -1.69
N MET A 36 -6.00 1.58 -2.42
CA MET A 36 -7.20 2.25 -1.89
C MET A 36 -8.31 1.28 -1.46
N ARG A 37 -8.28 0.02 -1.93
CA ARG A 37 -9.27 -1.02 -1.59
C ARG A 37 -8.70 -2.15 -0.74
N LEU A 38 -7.50 -1.97 -0.18
CA LEU A 38 -6.72 -3.05 0.43
C LEU A 38 -7.28 -3.57 1.76
N CYS A 39 -7.82 -2.68 2.59
CA CYS A 39 -8.09 -2.91 4.02
C CYS A 39 -8.80 -4.24 4.38
N PRO A 40 -9.79 -4.74 3.61
CA PRO A 40 -10.45 -6.02 3.92
C PRO A 40 -9.51 -7.23 4.04
N VAL A 41 -8.41 -7.25 3.28
CA VAL A 41 -7.48 -8.39 3.21
C VAL A 41 -6.70 -8.59 4.51
N PRO A 42 -5.93 -7.59 5.03
CA PRO A 42 -5.24 -7.75 6.30
C PRO A 42 -6.20 -7.91 7.49
N LEU A 43 -7.43 -7.37 7.42
CA LEU A 43 -8.45 -7.62 8.45
C LEU A 43 -8.85 -9.10 8.52
N TYR A 44 -9.09 -9.72 7.37
CA TYR A 44 -9.45 -11.13 7.29
C TYR A 44 -8.31 -12.05 7.75
N PHE A 45 -7.08 -11.78 7.31
CA PHE A 45 -5.91 -12.59 7.63
C PHE A 45 -5.17 -12.15 8.89
N ARG A 46 -5.74 -11.29 9.74
CA ARG A 46 -5.06 -10.68 10.90
C ARG A 46 -4.37 -11.65 11.87
N ARG A 47 -4.80 -12.92 11.91
CA ARG A 47 -4.24 -13.98 12.76
C ARG A 47 -2.97 -14.62 12.18
N ASP A 48 -2.66 -14.36 10.91
CA ASP A 48 -1.48 -14.86 10.20
C ASP A 48 -0.84 -13.69 9.42
N PRO A 49 0.06 -12.92 10.06
CA PRO A 49 0.66 -11.73 9.46
C PRO A 49 1.40 -12.01 8.15
N LYS A 50 2.06 -13.17 8.05
CA LYS A 50 2.76 -13.58 6.83
C LYS A 50 1.78 -13.76 5.68
N ARG A 51 0.67 -14.45 5.94
CA ARG A 51 -0.39 -14.64 4.94
C ARG A 51 -1.14 -13.35 4.63
N ALA A 52 -1.35 -12.47 5.62
CA ALA A 52 -1.95 -11.16 5.39
C ALA A 52 -1.13 -10.32 4.41
N MET A 53 0.18 -10.21 4.62
CA MET A 53 1.09 -9.49 3.72
C MET A 53 1.11 -10.10 2.31
N ALA A 54 1.20 -11.43 2.20
CA ALA A 54 1.19 -12.11 0.91
C ALA A 54 -0.15 -11.91 0.16
N ARG A 55 -1.29 -12.04 0.86
CA ARG A 55 -2.61 -11.89 0.25
C ARG A 55 -2.93 -10.44 -0.09
N SER A 56 -2.34 -9.47 0.62
CA SER A 56 -2.40 -8.06 0.25
C SER A 56 -1.78 -7.81 -1.13
N ALA A 57 -0.64 -8.42 -1.44
CA ALA A 57 -0.07 -8.37 -2.79
C ALA A 57 -0.97 -9.08 -3.82
N ASP A 58 -1.49 -10.28 -3.50
CA ASP A 58 -2.39 -10.99 -4.41
C ASP A 58 -3.66 -10.20 -4.74
N SER A 59 -4.23 -9.48 -3.78
CA SER A 59 -5.38 -8.60 -4.02
C SER A 59 -5.05 -7.49 -5.00
N SER A 60 -3.82 -6.98 -4.98
CA SER A 60 -3.35 -6.00 -5.96
C SER A 60 -3.32 -6.61 -7.36
N ARG A 61 -2.73 -7.81 -7.52
CA ARG A 61 -2.57 -8.55 -8.81
C ARG A 61 -3.86 -8.75 -9.60
N THR A 62 -5.01 -8.68 -8.95
CA THR A 62 -6.31 -8.72 -9.63
C THR A 62 -6.46 -7.61 -10.66
N THR A 63 -5.88 -6.42 -10.41
CA THR A 63 -5.93 -5.29 -11.37
C THR A 63 -4.62 -4.51 -11.55
N HIS A 64 -3.67 -4.59 -10.61
CA HIS A 64 -2.37 -3.95 -10.67
C HIS A 64 -1.30 -4.99 -10.33
N ALA A 65 -0.41 -5.31 -11.28
CA ALA A 65 0.60 -6.36 -11.10
C ALA A 65 2.04 -5.83 -11.14
N THR A 66 2.24 -4.50 -11.14
CA THR A 66 3.58 -3.91 -11.05
C THR A 66 4.21 -4.19 -9.69
N ALA A 67 5.51 -4.46 -9.65
CA ALA A 67 6.24 -4.72 -8.41
C ALA A 67 5.96 -3.64 -7.34
N THR A 68 5.96 -2.37 -7.74
CA THR A 68 5.64 -1.23 -6.87
C THR A 68 4.23 -1.30 -6.27
N ALA A 69 3.21 -1.63 -7.06
CA ALA A 69 1.83 -1.77 -6.54
C ALA A 69 1.65 -3.00 -5.65
N LEU A 70 2.38 -4.08 -5.92
CA LEU A 70 2.38 -5.28 -5.09
C LEU A 70 3.03 -5.00 -3.73
N ASP A 71 4.22 -4.41 -3.74
CA ASP A 71 4.98 -4.11 -2.55
C ASP A 71 4.34 -3.02 -1.69
N ALA A 72 3.74 -2.00 -2.30
CA ALA A 72 2.98 -0.99 -1.55
C ALA A 72 1.79 -1.63 -0.79
N CYS A 73 1.06 -2.55 -1.44
CA CYS A 73 -0.01 -3.30 -0.77
C CYS A 73 0.55 -4.26 0.30
N ARG A 74 1.66 -4.95 0.03
CA ARG A 74 2.34 -5.84 0.98
C ARG A 74 2.77 -5.09 2.24
N TYR A 75 3.37 -3.91 2.07
CA TYR A 75 3.82 -3.05 3.15
C TYR A 75 2.65 -2.48 3.96
N LEU A 76 1.65 -1.87 3.30
CA LEU A 76 0.47 -1.34 3.99
C LEU A 76 -0.32 -2.46 4.70
N GLY A 77 -0.38 -3.65 4.13
CA GLY A 77 -0.96 -4.82 4.78
C GLY A 77 -0.25 -5.17 6.09
N GLY A 78 1.09 -5.13 6.11
CA GLY A 78 1.89 -5.31 7.32
C GLY A 78 1.60 -4.25 8.39
N LEU A 79 1.53 -2.98 7.98
CA LEU A 79 1.18 -1.87 8.89
C LEU A 79 -0.20 -2.04 9.53
N ILE A 80 -1.22 -2.39 8.73
CA ILE A 80 -2.59 -2.63 9.23
C ILE A 80 -2.59 -3.79 10.23
N VAL A 81 -1.90 -4.89 9.94
CA VAL A 81 -1.79 -6.01 10.89
C VAL A 81 -1.10 -5.59 12.18
N GLY A 82 -0.02 -4.81 12.09
CA GLY A 82 0.66 -4.25 13.26
C GLY A 82 -0.29 -3.42 14.14
N ALA A 83 -1.09 -2.55 13.52
CA ALA A 83 -2.09 -1.75 14.23
C ALA A 83 -3.16 -2.63 14.91
N LEU A 84 -3.64 -3.68 14.23
CA LEU A 84 -4.57 -4.65 14.80
C LEU A 84 -3.99 -5.48 15.95
N GLN A 85 -2.66 -5.59 16.01
CA GLN A 85 -1.93 -6.23 17.11
C GLN A 85 -1.65 -5.28 18.28
N GLY A 86 -2.09 -4.02 18.20
CA GLY A 86 -1.90 -3.03 19.26
C GLY A 86 -0.50 -2.40 19.28
N ARG A 87 0.26 -2.47 18.17
CA ARG A 87 1.54 -1.76 18.05
C ARG A 87 1.31 -0.26 18.15
N SER A 88 2.23 0.43 18.82
CA SER A 88 2.17 1.89 18.96
C SER A 88 2.39 2.56 17.60
N LYS A 89 1.96 3.83 17.50
CA LYS A 89 2.20 4.63 16.30
C LYS A 89 3.70 4.77 16.01
N GLU A 90 4.51 4.91 17.05
CA GLU A 90 5.96 5.01 16.96
C GLU A 90 6.58 3.71 16.42
N GLU A 91 6.11 2.54 16.88
CA GLU A 91 6.53 1.24 16.36
C GLU A 91 6.15 1.08 14.88
N LEU A 92 4.90 1.40 14.51
CA LEU A 92 4.41 1.30 13.13
C LEU A 92 5.19 2.19 12.16
N LEU A 93 5.63 3.35 12.64
CA LEU A 93 6.36 4.34 11.85
C LEU A 93 7.89 4.19 11.98
N ALA A 94 8.38 3.15 12.65
CA ALA A 94 9.80 2.81 12.67
C ALA A 94 10.29 2.38 11.29
N ALA A 95 11.60 2.54 11.03
CA ALA A 95 12.19 2.19 9.75
C ALA A 95 11.99 0.69 9.45
N ARG A 96 11.45 0.39 8.27
CA ARG A 96 11.14 -0.96 7.78
C ARG A 96 10.28 -1.77 8.77
N PHE A 97 9.30 -1.14 9.41
CA PHE A 97 8.37 -1.87 10.28
C PHE A 97 7.76 -3.07 9.55
N THR A 98 7.72 -4.21 10.23
CA THR A 98 7.01 -5.41 9.76
C THR A 98 6.53 -6.25 10.95
N PRO A 99 5.31 -6.81 10.91
CA PRO A 99 4.85 -7.76 11.91
C PRO A 99 5.49 -9.16 11.74
N VAL A 100 6.30 -9.37 10.69
CA VAL A 100 6.99 -10.63 10.40
C VAL A 100 8.50 -10.39 10.35
N ALA A 101 9.22 -10.91 11.34
CA ALA A 101 10.66 -10.74 11.46
C ALA A 101 11.41 -11.22 10.20
N GLY A 102 12.29 -10.37 9.67
CA GLY A 102 13.10 -10.64 8.49
C GLY A 102 12.31 -10.86 7.20
N ALA A 103 11.07 -10.32 7.10
CA ALA A 103 10.27 -10.44 5.88
C ALA A 103 10.96 -9.80 4.68
N TYR A 104 11.46 -8.57 4.84
CA TYR A 104 12.09 -7.79 3.78
C TYR A 104 13.57 -8.14 3.52
N ASP A 105 14.16 -9.02 4.34
CA ASP A 105 15.48 -9.59 4.06
C ASP A 105 15.36 -10.82 3.17
N ARG A 106 14.27 -11.58 3.35
CA ARG A 106 13.94 -12.76 2.52
C ARG A 106 13.32 -12.37 1.19
N GLU A 107 12.48 -11.35 1.19
CA GLU A 107 11.78 -10.85 0.00
C GLU A 107 11.82 -9.32 0.04
N PRO A 108 12.90 -8.71 -0.49
CA PRO A 108 13.09 -7.26 -0.51
C PRO A 108 11.91 -6.52 -1.13
N LEU A 109 11.67 -5.30 -0.66
CA LEU A 109 10.75 -4.35 -1.31
C LEU A 109 11.47 -3.74 -2.52
N CYS A 110 10.71 -3.35 -3.54
CA CYS A 110 11.24 -2.50 -4.60
C CYS A 110 11.74 -1.16 -4.02
N GLU A 111 12.72 -0.55 -4.69
CA GLU A 111 13.45 0.63 -4.19
C GLU A 111 12.55 1.77 -3.72
N GLU A 112 11.48 2.05 -4.45
CA GLU A 112 10.58 3.17 -4.16
C GLU A 112 9.75 2.93 -2.88
N VAL A 113 9.25 1.71 -2.68
CA VAL A 113 8.50 1.34 -1.48
C VAL A 113 9.45 1.19 -0.30
N GLU A 114 10.66 0.68 -0.53
CA GLU A 114 11.72 0.59 0.46
C GLU A 114 12.11 1.97 1.01
N ARG A 115 12.21 2.99 0.15
CA ARG A 115 12.44 4.38 0.53
C ARG A 115 11.36 4.89 1.48
N VAL A 116 10.09 4.64 1.15
CA VAL A 116 8.95 4.99 2.01
C VAL A 116 9.00 4.22 3.33
N ALA A 117 9.27 2.92 3.29
CA ALA A 117 9.38 2.08 4.48
C ALA A 117 10.51 2.52 5.43
N ARG A 118 11.59 3.11 4.90
CA ARG A 118 12.68 3.69 5.71
C ARG A 118 12.33 5.02 6.36
N GLY A 119 11.21 5.64 5.99
CA GLY A 119 10.71 6.84 6.67
C GLY A 119 10.86 8.14 5.88
N SER A 120 10.96 8.11 4.55
CA SER A 120 11.03 9.34 3.74
C SER A 120 9.83 10.28 3.94
N PHE A 121 8.69 9.74 4.35
CA PHE A 121 7.50 10.50 4.79
C PHE A 121 7.74 11.38 6.04
N LYS A 122 8.87 11.26 6.73
CA LYS A 122 9.23 12.11 7.89
C LYS A 122 10.08 13.32 7.52
N GLU A 123 10.73 13.28 6.35
CA GLU A 123 11.78 14.23 5.99
C GLU A 123 11.25 15.44 5.21
N ARG A 124 10.08 15.32 4.56
CA ARG A 124 9.54 16.36 3.68
C ARG A 124 8.39 17.14 4.34
N MET A 125 8.50 18.48 4.34
CA MET A 125 7.45 19.41 4.79
C MET A 125 7.03 20.38 3.66
N PRO A 126 5.74 20.37 3.27
CA PRO A 126 5.03 19.15 2.85
C PRO A 126 5.78 18.51 1.67
N PRO A 127 5.48 17.27 1.24
CA PRO A 127 5.81 16.88 -0.12
C PRO A 127 5.28 18.01 -1.01
N ARG A 128 6.09 18.63 -1.87
CA ARG A 128 5.67 19.72 -2.78
C ARG A 128 4.49 19.32 -3.70
N GLU A 129 3.99 18.11 -3.56
CA GLU A 129 3.03 17.42 -4.40
C GLU A 129 2.23 16.43 -3.56
N ILE A 130 1.39 16.88 -2.62
CA ILE A 130 0.12 16.13 -2.39
C ILE A 130 -0.76 16.43 -3.62
N ASN A 131 -0.27 16.09 -4.82
CA ASN A 131 -0.86 16.52 -6.10
C ASN A 131 -2.02 15.63 -6.51
N GLY A 132 -2.75 15.04 -5.54
CA GLY A 132 -3.87 14.13 -5.82
C GLY A 132 -3.55 13.06 -6.87
N GLY A 133 -2.26 12.73 -7.02
CA GLY A 133 -1.75 11.96 -8.13
C GLY A 133 -2.18 10.51 -8.02
N GLY A 134 -2.37 9.85 -9.16
CA GLY A 134 -2.76 8.44 -9.18
C GLY A 134 -1.65 7.48 -8.75
N TYR A 135 -0.41 7.94 -8.50
CA TYR A 135 0.74 7.05 -8.28
C TYR A 135 0.71 6.41 -6.88
N VAL A 136 1.00 5.10 -6.82
CA VAL A 136 0.86 4.31 -5.59
C VAL A 136 1.87 4.71 -4.51
N VAL A 137 3.10 5.06 -4.88
CA VAL A 137 4.15 5.45 -3.92
C VAL A 137 3.81 6.78 -3.27
N ASP A 138 3.41 7.77 -4.08
CA ASP A 138 3.03 9.10 -3.58
C ASP A 138 1.81 9.00 -2.65
N SER A 139 0.84 8.15 -3.00
CA SER A 139 -0.33 7.91 -2.16
C SER A 139 0.03 7.29 -0.81
N LEU A 140 0.92 6.28 -0.81
CA LEU A 140 1.39 5.62 0.40
C LEU A 140 2.22 6.58 1.27
N GLU A 141 3.15 7.32 0.67
CA GLU A 141 4.00 8.30 1.34
C GLU A 141 3.16 9.42 1.96
N SER A 142 2.18 9.95 1.23
CA SER A 142 1.27 11.00 1.73
C SER A 142 0.40 10.51 2.88
N ALA A 143 -0.15 9.29 2.79
CA ALA A 143 -0.93 8.70 3.88
C ALA A 143 -0.10 8.51 5.15
N LEU A 144 1.16 8.08 5.03
CA LEU A 144 2.07 7.93 6.17
C LEU A 144 2.55 9.26 6.72
N TRP A 145 2.74 10.28 5.89
CA TRP A 145 3.03 11.64 6.31
C TRP A 145 1.87 12.20 7.15
N ALA A 146 0.65 12.10 6.64
CA ALA A 146 -0.55 12.55 7.35
C ALA A 146 -0.75 11.77 8.66
N PHE A 147 -0.50 10.45 8.66
CA PHE A 147 -0.54 9.64 9.86
C PHE A 147 0.55 10.04 10.86
N PHE A 148 1.77 10.31 10.42
CA PHE A 148 2.89 10.74 11.27
C PHE A 148 2.59 12.08 11.98
N HIS A 149 2.10 13.08 11.24
CA HIS A 149 1.80 14.41 11.78
C HIS A 149 0.44 14.52 12.50
N GLY A 150 -0.51 13.65 12.19
CA GLY A 150 -1.84 13.65 12.81
C GLY A 150 -1.83 13.07 14.23
N ALA A 151 -2.36 13.83 15.20
CA ALA A 151 -2.53 13.37 16.58
C ALA A 151 -3.89 12.69 16.83
N THR A 152 -4.87 12.95 15.98
CA THR A 152 -6.22 12.40 16.05
C THR A 152 -6.62 11.85 14.69
N PHE A 153 -7.64 11.00 14.66
CA PHE A 153 -8.21 10.49 13.41
C PHE A 153 -8.63 11.63 12.48
N LEU A 154 -9.42 12.59 13.00
CA LEU A 154 -9.89 13.74 12.21
C LEU A 154 -8.73 14.64 11.75
N GLY A 155 -7.76 14.90 12.61
CA GLY A 155 -6.58 15.71 12.25
C GLY A 155 -5.74 15.04 11.17
N GLY A 156 -5.54 13.71 11.25
CA GLY A 156 -4.86 12.95 10.20
C GLY A 156 -5.62 12.98 8.88
N LEU A 157 -6.96 12.91 8.90
CA LEU A 157 -7.75 13.04 7.67
C LEU A 157 -7.62 14.42 7.02
N TYR A 158 -7.61 15.51 7.80
CA TYR A 158 -7.41 16.85 7.24
C TYR A 158 -6.04 17.06 6.61
N LEU A 159 -5.01 16.36 7.11
CA LEU A 159 -3.67 16.41 6.53
C LEU A 159 -3.55 15.60 5.22
N ALA A 160 -4.47 14.68 4.97
CA ALA A 160 -4.44 13.77 3.82
C ALA A 160 -5.25 14.30 2.61
N VAL A 161 -5.93 15.44 2.73
CA VAL A 161 -6.82 16.03 1.72
C VAL A 161 -6.39 17.42 1.29
#